data_AF-A0A0J8AYJ9-F1
#
_entry.id   AF-A0A0J8AYJ9-F1
#
_cell.length_a   1.000
_cell.length_b   1.000
_cell.length_c   1.000
_cell.angle_alpha   90.00
_cell.angle_beta   90.00
_cell.angle_gamma   90.00
#
_symmetry.space_group_name_H-M   'P 1'
#
loop_
_entity.id
_entity.type
_entity.pdbx_description
1 polymer ?
#
loop_
_entity_poly.entity_id
_entity_poly.type
_entity_poly.pdbx_seq_one_letter_code
_entity_poly.pdbx_strand_id
1 'polypeptide(L)'
;LVGWDALGAIAGEVSNPSKTYPLGIFLALLMSSCAYIIPIIVSYSIIPDPLLWHSDAFFDAALRVAPWMAVWMRVACTCGSIGQLNAGIASTSRRMWAMACDSDPMSTVTFRTLPSCMSQLSTRFVTPINALIVQFIITALLSLADFSFLIEFEMLLNCSCLLFEFAAFMVLKYKEPDAPRPYVVPFGLKGAWAITLVKTFVVLVTFTSMIWKSPFMVLIVMSIVASMASVCKLGRWLGIIDRAFDADFRLLQPLV
;
A
#
# COMPACT_ATOMS: atom_id res chain seq x y z
N LEU A 1 4.45 8.61 -1.49
CA LEU A 1 3.10 8.38 -2.05
C LEU A 1 2.50 7.04 -1.64
N VAL A 2 3.17 6.26 -0.79
CA VAL A 2 2.72 4.95 -0.31
C VAL A 2 1.68 5.15 0.81
N GLY A 3 0.54 4.45 0.76
CA GLY A 3 -0.48 4.46 1.82
C GLY A 3 -1.85 5.05 1.44
N TRP A 4 -2.00 5.66 0.27
CA TRP A 4 -3.30 6.18 -0.22
C TRP A 4 -4.23 5.09 -0.76
N ASP A 5 -3.68 3.93 -1.10
CA ASP A 5 -4.39 2.70 -1.50
C ASP A 5 -5.23 2.12 -0.36
N ALA A 6 -4.72 2.18 0.87
CA ALA A 6 -5.43 1.71 2.06
C ALA A 6 -6.73 2.50 2.36
N LEU A 7 -6.83 3.76 1.91
CA LEU A 7 -8.04 4.57 2.08
C LEU A 7 -9.22 4.01 1.29
N GLY A 8 -8.96 3.34 0.16
CA GLY A 8 -9.99 2.71 -0.65
C GLY A 8 -10.72 1.59 0.09
N ALA A 9 -10.02 0.84 0.94
CA ALA A 9 -10.63 -0.24 1.73
C ALA A 9 -11.61 0.29 2.79
N ILE A 10 -11.35 1.48 3.33
CA ILE A 10 -12.17 2.10 4.39
C ILE A 10 -13.32 2.92 3.78
N ALA A 11 -13.29 3.19 2.48
CA ALA A 11 -14.33 3.97 1.79
C ALA A 11 -15.75 3.40 1.98
N GLY A 12 -15.88 2.07 2.15
CA GLY A 12 -17.16 1.39 2.42
C GLY A 12 -17.70 1.60 3.84
N GLU A 13 -16.84 1.95 4.80
CA GLU A 13 -17.21 2.20 6.20
C GLU A 13 -17.58 3.67 6.46
N VAL A 14 -17.35 4.56 5.50
CA VAL A 14 -17.62 5.99 5.63
C VAL A 14 -19.11 6.28 5.45
N SER A 15 -19.69 7.05 6.36
CA SER A 15 -21.05 7.58 6.21
C SER A 15 -21.13 8.54 5.02
N ASN A 16 -22.05 8.24 4.10
CA ASN A 16 -22.29 8.99 2.87
C ASN A 16 -21.05 9.13 1.96
N PRO A 17 -20.55 8.02 1.41
CA PRO A 17 -19.26 7.95 0.70
C PRO A 17 -19.22 8.81 -0.57
N SER A 18 -20.38 9.13 -1.16
CA SER A 18 -20.44 9.98 -2.37
C SER A 18 -19.90 11.40 -2.17
N LYS A 19 -20.02 11.96 -0.96
CA LYS A 19 -19.63 13.36 -0.66
C LYS A 19 -18.50 13.45 0.37
N THR A 20 -18.59 12.66 1.45
CA THR A 20 -17.63 12.73 2.56
C THR A 20 -16.26 12.21 2.13
N TYR A 21 -16.22 11.15 1.33
CA TYR A 21 -14.97 10.55 0.87
C TYR A 21 -14.14 11.50 -0.03
N PRO A 22 -14.68 12.08 -1.12
CA PRO A 22 -13.89 12.99 -1.95
C PRO A 22 -13.45 14.26 -1.21
N LEU A 23 -14.31 14.82 -0.34
CA LEU A 23 -13.96 15.97 0.49
C LEU A 23 -12.83 15.61 1.48
N GLY A 24 -12.93 14.45 2.13
CA GLY A 24 -11.92 13.95 3.05
C GLY A 24 -10.57 13.75 2.37
N ILE A 25 -10.53 13.13 1.19
CA ILE A 25 -9.30 12.98 0.40
C ILE A 25 -8.72 14.35 0.02
N PHE A 26 -9.56 15.29 -0.42
CA PHE A 26 -9.10 16.62 -0.82
C PHE A 26 -8.47 17.38 0.36
N LEU A 27 -9.12 17.38 1.52
CA LEU A 27 -8.60 18.01 2.74
C LEU A 27 -7.33 17.32 3.24
N ALA A 28 -7.29 15.98 3.23
CA ALA A 28 -6.10 15.23 3.59
C ALA A 28 -4.92 15.53 2.66
N LEU A 29 -5.18 15.65 1.35
CA LEU A 29 -4.18 16.02 0.37
C LEU A 29 -3.64 17.42 0.64
N LEU A 30 -4.52 18.41 0.86
CA LEU A 30 -4.13 19.78 1.16
C LEU A 30 -3.28 19.87 2.44
N MET A 31 -3.74 19.24 3.53
CA MET A 31 -3.00 19.20 4.79
C MET A 31 -1.64 18.52 4.63
N SER A 32 -1.58 17.39 3.91
CA SER A 32 -0.33 16.69 3.64
C SER A 32 0.62 17.54 2.81
N SER A 33 0.15 18.19 1.74
CA SER A 33 0.96 19.09 0.92
C SER A 33 1.54 20.23 1.74
N CYS A 34 0.74 20.88 2.59
CA CYS A 34 1.23 21.92 3.50
C CYS A 34 2.29 21.38 4.47
N ALA A 35 2.06 20.20 5.06
CA ALA A 35 2.98 19.57 6.00
C ALA A 35 4.34 19.21 5.36
N TYR A 36 4.39 18.94 4.05
CA TYR A 36 5.64 18.71 3.33
C TYR A 36 6.31 20.01 2.87
N ILE A 37 5.54 20.96 2.35
CA ILE A 37 6.08 22.18 1.73
C ILE A 37 6.63 23.14 2.78
N ILE A 38 5.92 23.34 3.90
CA ILE A 38 6.30 24.32 4.93
C ILE A 38 7.70 24.04 5.50
N PRO A 39 8.03 22.82 5.97
CA PRO A 39 9.37 22.53 6.49
C PRO A 39 10.46 22.73 5.44
N ILE A 40 10.20 22.37 4.18
CA ILE A 40 11.17 22.55 3.08
C ILE A 40 11.47 24.04 2.87
N ILE A 41 10.45 24.90 2.78
CA ILE A 41 10.61 26.35 2.60
C ILE A 41 11.40 26.96 3.77
N VAL A 42 11.04 26.58 5.00
CA VAL A 42 11.71 27.09 6.21
C VAL A 42 13.17 26.65 6.25
N SER A 43 13.44 25.35 6.05
CA SER A 43 14.81 24.82 6.06
C SER A 43 15.67 25.40 4.95
N TYR A 44 15.12 25.59 3.75
CA TYR A 44 15.82 26.21 2.63
C TYR A 44 16.14 27.69 2.86
N SER A 45 15.26 28.41 3.57
CA SER A 45 15.53 29.80 3.95
C SER A 45 16.72 29.94 4.92
N ILE A 46 17.02 28.89 5.70
CA ILE A 46 18.12 28.86 6.67
C ILE A 46 19.41 28.29 6.04
N ILE A 47 19.28 27.28 5.18
CA ILE A 47 20.38 26.61 4.50
C ILE A 47 20.15 26.64 2.98
N PRO A 48 20.49 27.76 2.32
CA PRO A 48 20.24 27.92 0.89
C PRO A 48 21.22 27.13 0.01
N ASP A 49 22.37 26.72 0.55
CA ASP A 49 23.39 25.97 -0.18
C ASP A 49 22.94 24.51 -0.40
N PRO A 50 22.70 24.07 -1.65
CA PRO A 50 22.26 22.71 -1.96
C PRO A 50 23.28 21.64 -1.56
N LEU A 51 24.57 21.98 -1.44
CA LEU A 51 25.62 21.03 -1.06
C LEU A 51 25.49 20.55 0.38
N LEU A 52 24.83 21.33 1.23
CA LEU A 52 24.60 21.01 2.64
C LEU A 52 23.32 20.17 2.87
N TRP A 53 22.58 19.84 1.80
CA TRP A 53 21.35 19.04 1.88
C TRP A 53 21.66 17.54 1.92
N HIS A 54 21.96 17.05 3.12
CA HIS A 54 22.07 15.62 3.43
C HIS A 54 20.90 15.13 4.30
N SER A 55 20.87 13.85 4.65
CA SER A 55 19.78 13.22 5.43
C SER A 55 19.43 13.96 6.72
N ASP A 56 20.40 14.64 7.34
CA ASP A 56 20.24 15.38 8.59
C ASP A 56 20.01 16.90 8.40
N ALA A 57 19.83 17.39 7.17
CA ALA A 57 19.73 18.82 6.87
C ALA A 57 18.58 19.52 7.62
N PHE A 58 17.46 18.84 7.85
CA PHE A 58 16.36 19.37 8.65
C PHE A 58 16.73 19.55 10.12
N PHE A 59 17.52 18.63 10.67
CA PHE A 59 18.02 18.74 12.04
C PHE A 59 19.05 19.88 12.16
N ASP A 60 19.96 20.00 11.18
CA ASP A 60 20.95 21.08 11.15
C ASP A 60 20.30 22.45 11.01
N ALA A 61 19.25 22.55 10.18
CA ALA A 61 18.44 23.77 10.07
C ALA A 61 17.77 24.12 11.40
N ALA A 62 17.20 23.14 12.11
CA ALA A 62 16.60 23.35 13.43
C ALA A 62 17.65 23.79 14.47
N LEU A 63 18.86 23.21 14.44
CA LEU A 63 19.95 23.55 15.34
C LEU A 63 20.42 25.01 15.16
N ARG A 64 20.46 25.50 13.92
CA ARG A 64 20.79 26.90 13.59
C ARG A 64 19.75 27.90 14.09
N VAL A 65 18.48 27.48 14.21
CA VAL A 65 17.42 28.32 14.79
C VAL A 65 17.52 28.35 16.32
N ALA A 66 17.47 27.18 16.95
CA ALA A 66 17.63 27.05 18.39
C ALA A 66 17.92 25.59 18.81
N PRO A 67 18.77 25.37 19.82
CA PRO A 67 19.13 24.03 20.28
C PRO A 67 17.93 23.24 20.84
N TRP A 68 16.98 23.90 21.51
CA TRP A 68 15.77 23.24 22.02
C TRP A 68 14.86 22.73 20.89
N MET A 69 14.74 23.49 19.78
CA MET A 69 13.93 23.11 18.63
C MET A 69 14.47 21.83 17.98
N ALA A 70 15.80 21.71 17.90
CA ALA A 70 16.47 20.54 17.36
C ALA A 70 16.18 19.27 18.19
N VAL A 71 16.15 19.40 19.52
CA VAL A 71 15.77 18.31 20.43
C VAL A 71 14.30 17.90 20.23
N TRP A 72 13.39 18.87 20.18
CA TRP A 72 11.96 18.61 19.93
C TRP A 72 11.73 17.91 18.59
N MET A 73 12.42 18.34 17.53
CA MET A 73 12.35 17.70 16.22
C MET A 73 12.79 16.23 16.27
N ARG A 74 13.93 15.93 16.93
CA ARG A 74 14.40 14.54 17.08
C ARG A 74 13.41 13.67 17.84
N VAL A 75 12.89 14.17 18.96
CA VAL A 75 11.89 13.46 19.78
C VAL A 75 10.62 13.22 18.96
N ALA A 76 10.08 14.25 18.30
CA ALA A 76 8.89 14.14 17.47
C ALA A 76 9.07 13.14 16.32
N CYS A 77 10.21 13.20 15.61
CA CYS A 77 10.54 12.27 14.52
C CYS A 77 10.65 10.82 15.03
N THR A 78 11.28 10.62 16.19
CA THR A 78 11.44 9.29 16.80
C THR A 78 10.08 8.73 17.22
N CYS A 79 9.28 9.52 17.93
CA CYS A 79 7.93 9.14 18.33
C CYS A 79 7.03 8.84 17.12
N GLY A 80 7.11 9.66 16.06
CA GLY A 80 6.38 9.44 14.81
C GLY A 80 6.78 8.13 14.12
N SER A 81 8.09 7.86 14.03
CA SER A 81 8.61 6.63 13.43
C SER A 81 8.18 5.38 14.21
N ILE A 82 8.24 5.42 15.54
CA ILE A 82 7.75 4.33 16.41
C ILE A 82 6.24 4.12 16.21
N GLY A 83 5.48 5.21 16.15
CA GLY A 83 4.03 5.16 15.89
C GLY A 83 3.71 4.51 14.54
N GLN A 84 4.42 4.90 13.49
CA GLN A 84 4.25 4.35 12.15
C GLN A 84 4.63 2.86 12.08
N LEU A 85 5.73 2.46 12.73
CA LEU A 85 6.13 1.05 12.83
C LEU A 85 5.06 0.22 13.55
N ASN A 86 4.54 0.70 14.69
CA ASN A 86 3.53 -0.01 15.46
C ASN A 86 2.22 -0.19 14.66
N ALA A 87 1.74 0.88 14.01
CA ALA A 87 0.56 0.83 13.14
C ALA A 87 0.79 -0.10 11.93
N GLY A 88 1.99 -0.06 11.35
CA GLY A 88 2.41 -0.95 10.27
C GLY A 88 2.33 -2.41 10.66
N ILE A 89 2.95 -2.80 11.78
CA ILE A 89 2.93 -4.17 12.30
C ILE A 89 1.50 -4.65 12.58
N ALA A 90 0.67 -3.81 13.19
CA ALA A 90 -0.72 -4.14 13.48
C ALA A 90 -1.55 -4.35 12.20
N SER A 91 -1.36 -3.52 11.17
CA SER A 91 -2.09 -3.66 9.90
C SER A 91 -1.64 -4.88 9.09
N THR A 92 -0.33 -5.11 8.95
CA THR A 92 0.20 -6.20 8.14
C THR A 92 -0.08 -7.56 8.76
N SER A 93 0.00 -7.68 10.09
CA SER A 93 -0.36 -8.92 10.80
C SER A 93 -1.82 -9.32 10.58
N ARG A 94 -2.76 -8.37 10.61
CA ARG A 94 -4.18 -8.63 10.29
C ARG A 94 -4.39 -8.99 8.82
N ARG A 95 -3.67 -8.35 7.89
CA ARG A 95 -3.72 -8.70 6.46
C ARG A 95 -3.23 -10.13 6.21
N MET A 96 -2.11 -10.52 6.81
CA MET A 96 -1.59 -11.89 6.71
C MET A 96 -2.53 -12.91 7.35
N TRP A 97 -3.16 -12.57 8.48
CA TRP A 97 -4.18 -13.41 9.10
C TRP A 97 -5.40 -13.60 8.18
N ALA A 98 -5.93 -12.51 7.60
CA ALA A 98 -7.07 -12.57 6.69
C ALA A 98 -6.77 -13.43 5.45
N MET A 99 -5.53 -13.40 4.96
CA MET A 99 -5.05 -14.24 3.87
C MET A 99 -4.82 -15.72 4.24
N ALA A 100 -4.68 -16.02 5.53
CA ALA A 100 -4.45 -17.36 6.07
C ALA A 100 -5.73 -18.05 6.56
N CYS A 101 -6.81 -17.30 6.80
CA CYS A 101 -8.11 -17.85 7.15
C CYS A 101 -8.69 -18.68 6.00
N ASP A 102 -9.42 -19.73 6.36
CA ASP A 102 -10.18 -20.52 5.38
C ASP A 102 -11.39 -19.70 4.87
N SER A 103 -11.86 -20.06 3.68
CA SER A 103 -13.00 -19.42 3.02
C SER A 103 -14.28 -19.63 3.85
N ASP A 104 -14.68 -18.61 4.60
CA ASP A 104 -15.98 -18.56 5.28
C ASP A 104 -17.00 -17.91 4.33
N PRO A 105 -18.22 -18.46 4.13
CA PRO A 105 -19.27 -17.86 3.31
C PRO A 105 -19.62 -16.40 3.63
N MET A 106 -19.24 -15.87 4.81
CA MET A 106 -19.44 -14.47 5.19
C MET A 106 -18.20 -13.57 5.02
N SER A 107 -17.04 -14.15 4.69
CA SER A 107 -15.79 -13.43 4.46
C SER A 107 -15.48 -13.39 2.96
N THR A 108 -15.26 -12.19 2.41
CA THR A 108 -14.90 -11.95 0.99
C THR A 108 -13.53 -12.54 0.59
N VAL A 109 -12.94 -13.42 1.42
CA VAL A 109 -11.68 -14.13 1.15
C VAL A 109 -12.01 -15.44 0.45
N THR A 110 -11.98 -15.41 -0.88
CA THR A 110 -12.37 -16.54 -1.74
C THR A 110 -11.36 -17.70 -1.69
N PHE A 111 -10.15 -17.49 -1.19
CA PHE A 111 -9.11 -18.52 -1.12
C PHE A 111 -8.03 -18.20 -0.08
N ARG A 112 -7.48 -19.26 0.51
CA ARG A 112 -6.37 -19.19 1.44
C ARG A 112 -5.03 -19.13 0.68
N THR A 113 -4.29 -18.02 0.83
CA THR A 113 -2.98 -17.82 0.18
C THR A 113 -1.79 -18.14 1.08
N LEU A 114 -1.99 -18.12 2.40
CA LEU A 114 -0.95 -18.35 3.40
C LEU A 114 -1.19 -19.66 4.18
N PRO A 115 -0.16 -20.26 4.81
CA PRO A 115 -0.29 -21.47 5.63
C PRO A 115 -1.30 -21.33 6.79
N SER A 116 -2.01 -22.41 7.17
CA SER A 116 -3.05 -22.38 8.24
C SER A 116 -2.47 -21.99 9.58
N CYS A 117 -1.18 -22.24 9.80
CA CYS A 117 -0.49 -21.83 11.01
C CYS A 117 -0.66 -20.32 11.27
N MET A 118 -0.82 -19.50 10.24
CA MET A 118 -0.97 -18.05 10.39
C MET A 118 -2.41 -17.58 10.68
N SER A 119 -3.43 -18.46 10.59
CA SER A 119 -4.82 -18.11 10.93
C SER A 119 -5.13 -18.21 12.42
N GLN A 120 -4.19 -18.74 13.22
CA GLN A 120 -4.36 -18.93 14.66
C GLN A 120 -4.38 -17.59 15.41
N LEU A 121 -5.47 -17.32 16.12
CA LEU A 121 -5.64 -16.17 17.00
C LEU A 121 -5.31 -16.56 18.45
N SER A 122 -4.65 -15.65 19.17
CA SER A 122 -4.46 -15.78 20.61
C SER A 122 -5.80 -15.69 21.34
N THR A 123 -6.05 -16.59 22.30
CA THR A 123 -7.28 -16.61 23.11
C THR A 123 -7.45 -15.40 24.02
N ARG A 124 -6.35 -14.74 24.40
CA ARG A 124 -6.37 -13.62 25.37
C ARG A 124 -6.49 -12.25 24.71
N PHE A 125 -5.79 -12.04 23.59
CA PHE A 125 -5.68 -10.73 22.95
C PHE A 125 -6.29 -10.68 21.55
N VAL A 126 -6.79 -11.82 21.03
CA VAL A 126 -7.35 -11.94 19.66
C VAL A 126 -6.37 -11.41 18.61
N THR A 127 -5.07 -11.65 18.83
CA THR A 127 -3.98 -11.23 17.94
C THR A 127 -3.36 -12.45 17.23
N PRO A 128 -3.03 -12.34 15.94
CA PRO A 128 -2.38 -13.42 15.19
C PRO A 128 -0.88 -13.47 15.52
N ILE A 129 -0.50 -14.24 16.55
CA ILE A 129 0.88 -14.31 17.05
C ILE A 129 1.83 -14.86 15.97
N ASN A 130 1.42 -15.90 15.24
CA ASN A 130 2.28 -16.52 14.24
C ASN A 130 2.58 -15.56 13.07
N ALA A 131 1.60 -14.77 12.64
CA ALA A 131 1.81 -13.72 11.64
C ALA A 131 2.75 -12.64 12.16
N LEU A 132 2.64 -12.24 13.44
CA LEU A 132 3.55 -11.27 14.07
C LEU A 132 4.99 -11.77 14.10
N ILE A 133 5.22 -13.04 14.48
CA ILE A 133 6.57 -13.63 14.52
C ILE A 133 7.17 -13.67 13.11
N VAL A 134 6.39 -14.09 12.12
CA VAL A 134 6.85 -14.13 10.72
C VAL A 134 7.18 -12.73 10.22
N GLN A 135 6.32 -11.74 10.47
CA GLN A 135 6.60 -10.34 10.13
C GLN A 135 7.87 -9.83 10.82
N PHE A 136 8.06 -10.15 12.10
CA PHE A 136 9.23 -9.74 12.85
C PHE A 136 10.51 -10.32 12.27
N ILE A 137 10.53 -11.63 11.98
CA ILE A 137 11.69 -12.31 11.37
C ILE A 137 12.02 -11.69 10.01
N ILE A 138 11.02 -11.50 9.15
CA ILE A 138 11.21 -10.90 7.82
C ILE A 138 11.75 -9.47 7.96
N THR A 139 11.13 -8.65 8.81
CA THR A 139 11.56 -7.26 9.02
C THR A 139 12.97 -7.19 9.59
N ALA A 140 13.34 -8.07 10.52
CA ALA A 140 14.68 -8.16 11.08
C ALA A 140 15.71 -8.55 10.01
N LEU A 141 15.40 -9.51 9.14
CA LEU A 141 16.27 -9.88 8.01
C LEU A 141 16.45 -8.73 7.01
N LEU A 142 15.36 -8.05 6.64
CA LEU A 142 15.42 -6.90 5.74
C LEU A 142 16.15 -5.71 6.36
N SER A 143 16.10 -5.55 7.69
CA SER A 143 16.82 -4.47 8.39
C SER A 143 18.35 -4.56 8.30
N LEU A 144 18.89 -5.73 7.90
CA LEU A 144 20.31 -5.93 7.65
C LEU A 144 20.75 -5.42 6.27
N ALA A 145 19.81 -5.11 5.37
CA ALA A 145 20.09 -4.60 4.04
C ALA A 145 20.25 -3.07 4.05
N ASP A 146 20.94 -2.54 3.02
CA ASP A 146 21.16 -1.11 2.89
C ASP A 146 19.86 -0.33 2.70
N PHE A 147 19.76 0.81 3.39
CA PHE A 147 18.57 1.67 3.35
C PHE A 147 18.18 2.12 1.93
N SER A 148 19.16 2.53 1.13
CA SER A 148 18.93 2.92 -0.27
C SER A 148 18.40 1.76 -1.11
N PHE A 149 18.92 0.55 -0.87
CA PHE A 149 18.46 -0.66 -1.55
C PHE A 149 17.00 -0.96 -1.19
N LEU A 150 16.65 -0.88 0.10
CA LEU A 150 15.29 -1.12 0.59
C LEU A 150 14.27 -0.16 -0.02
N ILE A 151 14.61 1.13 -0.14
CA ILE A 151 13.72 2.13 -0.76
C ILE A 151 13.50 1.80 -2.24
N GLU A 152 14.55 1.50 -2.99
CA GLU A 152 14.42 1.18 -4.41
C GLU A 152 13.58 -0.10 -4.62
N PHE A 153 13.82 -1.11 -3.81
CA PHE A 153 13.07 -2.37 -3.83
C PHE A 153 11.58 -2.17 -3.51
N GLU A 154 11.28 -1.42 -2.45
CA GLU A 154 9.91 -1.11 -2.02
C GLU A 154 9.15 -0.30 -3.07
N MET A 155 9.80 0.71 -3.66
CA MET A 155 9.21 1.52 -4.73
C MET A 155 8.87 0.69 -5.96
N LEU A 156 9.74 -0.23 -6.38
CA LEU A 156 9.49 -1.12 -7.52
C LEU A 156 8.33 -2.08 -7.24
N LEU A 157 8.29 -2.70 -6.05
CA LEU A 157 7.18 -3.55 -5.64
C LEU A 157 5.87 -2.76 -5.63
N ASN A 158 5.85 -1.56 -5.04
CA ASN A 158 4.66 -0.71 -4.98
C ASN A 158 4.16 -0.34 -6.38
N CYS A 159 5.05 0.04 -7.29
CA CYS A 159 4.71 0.32 -8.68
C CYS A 159 4.06 -0.89 -9.36
N SER A 160 4.61 -2.10 -9.14
CA SER A 160 4.02 -3.32 -9.70
C SER A 160 2.61 -3.60 -9.16
N CYS A 161 2.41 -3.42 -7.84
CA CYS A 161 1.11 -3.59 -7.19
C CYS A 161 0.07 -2.60 -7.74
N LEU A 162 0.44 -1.32 -7.91
CA LEU A 162 -0.43 -0.31 -8.48
C LEU A 162 -0.86 -0.63 -9.91
N LEU A 163 0.03 -1.17 -10.75
CA LEU A 163 -0.34 -1.61 -12.10
C LEU A 163 -1.39 -2.73 -12.07
N PHE A 164 -1.25 -3.70 -11.17
CA PHE A 164 -2.25 -4.74 -10.98
C PHE A 164 -3.57 -4.19 -10.44
N GLU A 165 -3.53 -3.24 -9.51
CA GLU A 165 -4.72 -2.59 -8.98
C GLU A 165 -5.48 -1.84 -10.06
N PHE A 166 -4.79 -1.10 -10.93
CA PHE A 166 -5.43 -0.41 -12.06
C PHE A 166 -5.97 -1.38 -13.10
N ALA A 167 -5.24 -2.46 -13.40
CA ALA A 167 -5.74 -3.50 -14.29
C ALA A 167 -7.02 -4.14 -13.71
N ALA A 168 -7.02 -4.49 -12.43
CA ALA A 168 -8.17 -5.05 -11.73
C ALA A 168 -9.35 -4.08 -11.71
N PHE A 169 -9.12 -2.79 -11.41
CA PHE A 169 -10.14 -1.75 -11.44
C PHE A 169 -10.82 -1.66 -12.81
N MET A 170 -10.04 -1.65 -13.90
CA MET A 170 -10.58 -1.60 -15.25
C MET A 170 -11.35 -2.87 -15.59
N VAL A 171 -10.81 -4.05 -15.28
CA VAL A 171 -11.47 -5.35 -15.52
C VAL A 171 -12.81 -5.41 -14.79
N LEU A 172 -12.87 -5.05 -13.50
CA LEU A 172 -14.10 -5.04 -12.71
C LEU A 172 -15.12 -4.01 -13.23
N LYS A 173 -14.66 -2.90 -13.82
CA LYS A 173 -15.55 -1.91 -14.44
C LYS A 173 -16.25 -2.43 -15.70
N TYR A 174 -15.60 -3.35 -16.43
CA TYR A 174 -16.19 -3.99 -17.61
C TYR A 174 -16.97 -5.27 -17.28
N LYS A 175 -16.47 -6.07 -16.34
CA LYS A 175 -17.04 -7.39 -16.02
C LYS A 175 -18.28 -7.29 -15.12
N GLU A 176 -18.30 -6.32 -14.21
CA GLU A 176 -19.38 -6.14 -13.23
C GLU A 176 -19.87 -4.67 -13.20
N PRO A 177 -20.52 -4.20 -14.29
CA PRO A 177 -20.98 -2.82 -14.37
C PRO A 177 -22.04 -2.48 -13.32
N ASP A 178 -22.91 -3.45 -12.99
CA ASP A 178 -24.09 -3.24 -12.12
C ASP A 178 -23.82 -3.47 -10.62
N ALA A 179 -22.58 -3.79 -10.24
CA ALA A 179 -22.23 -3.97 -8.83
C ALA A 179 -22.47 -2.65 -8.03
N PRO A 180 -23.06 -2.72 -6.83
CA PRO A 180 -23.32 -1.54 -6.01
C PRO A 180 -21.99 -0.90 -5.58
N ARG A 181 -21.72 0.32 -6.04
CA ARG A 181 -20.47 1.05 -5.77
C ARG A 181 -20.72 2.22 -4.81
N PRO A 182 -20.13 2.22 -3.60
CA PRO A 182 -20.24 3.34 -2.65
C PRO A 182 -19.76 4.68 -3.25
N TYR A 183 -18.76 4.63 -4.12
CA TYR A 183 -18.22 5.76 -4.84
C TYR A 183 -18.10 5.45 -6.33
N VAL A 184 -18.59 6.36 -7.18
CA VAL A 184 -18.51 6.26 -8.64
C VAL A 184 -17.65 7.41 -9.16
N VAL A 185 -16.66 7.05 -9.98
CA VAL A 185 -15.78 8.03 -10.63
C VAL A 185 -16.62 8.97 -11.51
N PRO A 186 -16.44 10.29 -11.41
CA PRO A 186 -17.15 11.24 -12.26
C PRO A 186 -16.83 10.96 -13.74
N PHE A 187 -17.80 11.20 -14.63
CA PHE A 187 -17.68 10.93 -16.09
C PHE A 187 -17.64 9.44 -16.50
N GLY A 188 -18.05 8.52 -15.61
CA GLY A 188 -18.31 7.14 -15.97
C GLY A 188 -17.07 6.41 -16.50
N LEU A 189 -17.20 5.74 -17.65
CA LEU A 189 -16.10 4.96 -18.25
C LEU A 189 -14.96 5.85 -18.78
N LYS A 190 -15.28 7.01 -19.36
CA LYS A 190 -14.28 7.96 -19.87
C LYS A 190 -13.41 8.51 -18.73
N GLY A 191 -14.03 8.88 -17.62
CA GLY A 191 -13.32 9.34 -16.42
C GLY A 191 -12.42 8.25 -15.82
N ALA A 192 -12.88 6.99 -15.81
CA ALA A 192 -12.05 5.87 -15.36
C ALA A 192 -10.80 5.68 -16.24
N TRP A 193 -10.95 5.69 -17.57
CA TRP A 193 -9.80 5.61 -18.47
C TRP A 193 -8.84 6.78 -18.31
N ALA A 194 -9.36 8.01 -18.18
CA ALA A 194 -8.52 9.18 -17.99
C ALA A 194 -7.66 9.07 -16.73
N ILE A 195 -8.25 8.70 -15.59
CA ILE A 195 -7.52 8.55 -14.33
C ILE A 195 -6.52 7.39 -14.41
N THR A 196 -6.93 6.24 -14.95
CA THR A 196 -6.05 5.08 -15.10
C THR A 196 -4.87 5.41 -16.01
N LEU A 197 -5.08 6.03 -17.18
CA LEU A 197 -4.00 6.38 -18.10
C LEU A 197 -3.01 7.37 -17.48
N VAL A 198 -3.49 8.41 -16.79
CA VAL A 198 -2.61 9.38 -16.11
C VAL A 198 -1.76 8.68 -15.05
N LYS A 199 -2.38 7.82 -14.22
CA LYS A 199 -1.64 7.09 -13.18
C LYS A 199 -0.67 6.07 -13.77
N THR A 200 -1.08 5.30 -14.76
CA THR A 200 -0.21 4.34 -15.46
C THR A 200 0.96 5.05 -16.11
N PHE A 201 0.77 6.22 -16.72
CA PHE A 201 1.86 7.02 -17.27
C PHE A 201 2.89 7.40 -16.20
N VAL A 202 2.45 7.91 -15.04
CA VAL A 202 3.35 8.24 -13.92
C VAL A 202 4.12 7.01 -13.45
N VAL A 203 3.45 5.87 -13.28
CA VAL A 203 4.10 4.62 -12.87
C VAL A 203 5.12 4.15 -13.91
N LEU A 204 4.81 4.24 -15.21
CA LEU A 204 5.73 3.88 -16.28
C LEU A 204 6.98 4.77 -16.30
N VAL A 205 6.83 6.09 -16.09
CA VAL A 205 7.97 7.02 -15.99
C VAL A 205 8.86 6.68 -14.79
N THR A 206 8.27 6.34 -13.65
CA THR A 206 9.04 5.89 -12.48
C THR A 206 9.76 4.57 -12.77
N PHE A 207 9.08 3.63 -13.42
CA PHE A 207 9.65 2.33 -13.75
C PHE A 207 10.83 2.44 -14.73
N THR A 208 10.70 3.27 -15.77
CA THR A 208 11.80 3.54 -16.69
C THR A 208 12.96 4.20 -15.97
N SER A 209 12.71 5.23 -15.15
CA SER A 209 13.76 5.90 -14.35
C SER A 209 14.55 4.92 -13.48
N MET A 210 13.87 3.91 -12.91
CA MET A 210 14.52 2.87 -12.10
C MET A 210 15.32 1.87 -12.95
N ILE A 211 14.84 1.51 -14.15
CA ILE A 211 15.62 0.68 -15.09
C ILE A 211 16.96 1.33 -15.44
N TRP A 212 16.98 2.66 -15.61
CA TRP A 212 18.21 3.39 -15.88
C TRP A 212 19.18 3.40 -14.70
N LYS A 213 18.66 3.46 -13.46
CA LYS A 213 19.48 3.56 -12.25
C LYS A 213 20.00 2.19 -11.79
N SER A 214 19.16 1.17 -11.78
CA SER A 214 19.47 -0.15 -11.20
C SER A 214 18.71 -1.30 -11.92
N PRO A 215 19.14 -1.67 -13.16
CA PRO A 215 18.40 -2.67 -13.97
C PRO A 215 18.33 -4.06 -13.32
N PHE A 216 19.32 -4.43 -12.51
CA PHE A 216 19.31 -5.70 -11.79
C PHE A 216 18.18 -5.80 -10.76
N MET A 217 17.84 -4.71 -10.07
CA MET A 217 16.74 -4.71 -9.10
C MET A 217 15.39 -4.93 -9.79
N VAL A 218 15.21 -4.34 -10.97
CA VAL A 218 13.99 -4.52 -11.75
C VAL A 218 13.81 -5.99 -12.13
N LEU A 219 14.87 -6.67 -12.55
CA LEU A 219 14.82 -8.10 -12.86
C LEU A 219 14.46 -8.95 -11.63
N ILE A 220 15.06 -8.65 -10.47
CA ILE A 220 14.74 -9.34 -9.21
C ILE A 220 13.25 -9.17 -8.89
N VAL A 221 12.74 -7.93 -8.86
CA VAL A 221 11.33 -7.67 -8.55
C VAL A 221 10.39 -8.32 -9.56
N MET A 222 10.68 -8.21 -10.85
CA MET A 222 9.87 -8.85 -11.90
C MET A 222 9.88 -10.38 -11.79
N SER A 223 11.00 -10.98 -11.38
CA SER A 223 11.07 -12.42 -11.12
C SER A 223 10.24 -12.83 -9.91
N ILE A 224 10.20 -12.02 -8.85
CA ILE A 224 9.34 -12.25 -7.67
C ILE A 224 7.86 -12.13 -8.06
N VAL A 225 7.50 -11.11 -8.82
CA VAL A 225 6.12 -10.93 -9.31
C VAL A 225 5.71 -12.09 -10.22
N ALA A 226 6.60 -12.52 -11.13
CA ALA A 226 6.35 -13.64 -12.02
C ALA A 226 6.26 -14.98 -11.28
N SER A 227 7.09 -15.20 -10.26
CA SER A 227 7.02 -16.40 -9.42
C SER A 227 5.72 -16.44 -8.63
N MET A 228 5.28 -15.31 -8.08
CA MET A 228 4.00 -15.20 -7.37
C MET A 228 2.81 -15.50 -8.30
N ALA A 229 2.82 -14.96 -9.52
CA ALA A 229 1.84 -15.30 -10.55
C ALA A 229 1.87 -16.79 -10.94
N SER A 230 3.06 -17.39 -10.98
CA SER A 230 3.27 -18.81 -11.29
C SER A 230 2.76 -19.72 -10.17
N VAL A 231 2.98 -19.35 -8.90
CA VAL A 231 2.43 -20.04 -7.73
C VAL A 231 0.90 -19.98 -7.74
N CYS A 232 0.30 -18.84 -8.05
CA CYS A 232 -1.15 -18.73 -8.21
C CYS A 232 -1.69 -19.59 -9.35
N LYS A 233 -0.97 -19.68 -10.49
CA LYS A 233 -1.35 -20.59 -11.59
C LYS A 233 -1.20 -22.05 -11.21
N LEU A 234 -0.13 -22.41 -10.49
CA LEU A 234 0.12 -23.77 -10.02
C LEU A 234 -0.94 -24.19 -8.99
N GLY A 235 -1.35 -23.31 -8.09
CA GLY A 235 -2.45 -23.56 -7.16
C GLY A 235 -3.79 -23.81 -7.86
N ARG A 236 -4.05 -23.12 -8.99
CA ARG A 236 -5.22 -23.38 -9.86
C ARG A 236 -5.12 -24.72 -10.55
N TRP A 237 -3.92 -25.06 -11.02
CA TRP A 237 -3.69 -26.33 -11.70
C TRP A 237 -3.80 -27.53 -10.74
N LEU A 238 -3.34 -27.40 -9.49
CA LEU A 238 -3.42 -28.44 -8.45
C LEU A 238 -4.84 -28.63 -7.88
N GLY A 239 -5.85 -27.88 -8.35
CA GLY A 239 -7.22 -27.96 -7.84
C GLY A 239 -7.39 -27.45 -6.40
N ILE A 240 -6.34 -26.88 -5.81
CA ILE A 240 -6.38 -26.21 -4.49
C ILE A 240 -7.10 -24.86 -4.63
N ILE A 241 -6.93 -24.20 -5.78
CA ILE A 241 -7.71 -23.03 -6.18
C ILE A 241 -8.81 -23.53 -7.11
N ASP A 242 -9.88 -24.02 -6.50
CA ASP A 242 -11.04 -24.51 -7.24
C ASP A 242 -11.86 -23.35 -7.84
N ARG A 243 -12.67 -23.67 -8.86
CA ARG A 243 -13.42 -22.76 -9.75
C ARG A 243 -14.54 -21.94 -9.08
N ALA A 244 -14.31 -21.34 -7.91
CA ALA A 244 -15.29 -20.49 -7.23
C ALA A 244 -15.65 -19.24 -8.05
N PHE A 245 -14.76 -18.77 -8.95
CA PHE A 245 -15.07 -17.65 -9.84
C PHE A 245 -16.23 -17.96 -10.81
N ASP A 246 -16.47 -19.23 -11.16
CA ASP A 246 -17.58 -19.62 -12.06
C ASP A 246 -18.85 -20.06 -11.30
N ALA A 247 -18.73 -20.49 -10.03
CA ALA A 247 -19.85 -21.04 -9.26
C ALA A 247 -20.69 -19.96 -8.56
N ASP A 248 -20.06 -18.95 -7.93
CA ASP A 248 -20.77 -17.82 -7.31
C ASP A 248 -21.34 -16.84 -8.35
N PHE A 249 -20.78 -16.84 -9.56
CA PHE A 249 -21.32 -16.08 -10.70
C PHE A 249 -22.72 -16.58 -11.11
N ARG A 250 -23.06 -17.85 -10.82
CA ARG A 250 -24.41 -18.40 -11.05
C ARG A 250 -25.36 -18.17 -9.89
N LEU A 251 -24.87 -17.92 -8.68
CA LEU A 251 -25.68 -17.69 -7.49
C LEU A 251 -26.04 -16.21 -7.29
N LEU A 252 -25.38 -15.29 -8.00
CA LEU A 252 -25.65 -13.84 -7.99
C LEU A 252 -26.48 -13.33 -9.20
N GLN A 253 -27.05 -14.23 -10.00
CA GLN A 253 -28.11 -13.92 -10.99
C GLN A 253 -29.46 -14.49 -10.51
N PRO A 254 -30.58 -13.79 -10.72
CA PRO A 254 -31.27 -13.00 -9.71
C PRO A 254 -32.41 -13.76 -9.02
N LEU A 255 -32.65 -13.49 -7.74
CA LEU A 255 -34.00 -13.54 -7.19
C LEU A 255 -34.57 -12.12 -7.27
N VAL A 256 -35.31 -11.91 -8.37
CA VAL A 256 -36.41 -10.95 -8.60
C VAL A 256 -36.39 -9.65 -7.82
#